data_AF-A0A4R2ZIA6-F1
#
_entry.id   AF-A0A4R2ZIA6-F1
#
_cell.length_a   1.000
_cell.length_b   1.000
_cell.length_c   1.000
_cell.angle_alpha   90.00
_cell.angle_beta   90.00
_cell.angle_gamma   90.00
#
_symmetry.space_group_name_H-M   'P 1'
#
loop_
_entity.id
_entity.type
_entity.pdbx_description
1 polymer ?
#
loop_
_entity_poly.entity_id
_entity_poly.type
_entity_poly.pdbx_seq_one_letter_code
_entity_poly.pdbx_strand_id
1 'polypeptide(L)'
;MRQQPGSVKDVMSITIEDETGPANIVVWPSLVEKRRRIVLGSSMMVINGRIQREGEVVHLVAQQLFDLTADLSGLADRDAEFKMPAGRGDEFAHGGGPDPRDKPKPVLTPRDMFVRDLHIDTLKVEARNFQ
;
A
#
# COMPACT_ATOMS: atom_id res chain seq x y z
N MET A 1 8.54 -30.57 4.71
CA MET A 1 9.93 -30.10 4.49
C MET A 1 10.11 -28.81 5.26
N ARG A 2 10.99 -28.79 6.26
CA ARG A 2 11.35 -27.58 7.00
C ARG A 2 12.72 -27.16 6.50
N GLN A 3 12.78 -26.11 5.68
CA GLN A 3 14.03 -25.38 5.49
C GLN A 3 14.18 -24.53 6.75
N GLN A 4 15.15 -24.87 7.58
CA GLN A 4 15.68 -23.95 8.56
C GLN A 4 16.66 -23.09 7.75
N PRO A 5 16.31 -21.86 7.33
CA PRO A 5 17.30 -21.01 6.70
C PRO A 5 18.37 -20.83 7.77
N GLY A 6 19.55 -21.40 7.55
CA GLY A 6 20.66 -21.28 8.47
C GLY A 6 20.82 -19.80 8.75
N SER A 7 20.59 -19.42 10.00
CA SER A 7 20.71 -18.05 10.47
C SER A 7 22.14 -17.59 10.19
N VAL A 8 22.34 -16.96 9.03
CA VAL A 8 23.58 -16.26 8.70
C VAL A 8 23.58 -15.07 9.63
N LYS A 9 24.32 -15.21 10.73
CA LYS A 9 24.13 -14.50 11.99
C LYS A 9 24.07 -12.97 11.94
N ASP A 10 24.42 -12.35 10.81
CA ASP A 10 24.61 -10.90 10.70
C ASP A 10 24.11 -10.30 9.36
N VAL A 11 23.24 -11.00 8.60
CA VAL A 11 22.70 -10.44 7.34
C VAL A 11 21.48 -9.56 7.63
N MET A 12 21.51 -8.32 7.13
CA MET A 12 20.42 -7.37 7.28
C MET A 12 19.50 -7.44 6.06
N SER A 13 18.18 -7.45 6.28
CA SER A 13 17.19 -7.34 5.21
C SER A 13 16.57 -5.95 5.18
N ILE A 14 16.40 -5.40 3.99
CA ILE A 14 15.69 -4.13 3.73
C ILE A 14 14.57 -4.44 2.74
N THR A 15 13.37 -3.96 3.02
CA THR A 15 12.27 -3.95 2.05
C THR A 15 12.16 -2.56 1.45
N ILE A 16 12.16 -2.47 0.12
CA ILE A 16 11.98 -1.21 -0.63
C ILE A 16 10.77 -1.38 -1.53
N GLU A 17 9.95 -0.35 -1.65
CA GLU A 17 8.84 -0.32 -2.60
C GLU A 17 9.22 0.51 -3.82
N ASP A 18 8.96 -0.02 -5.01
CA ASP A 18 8.95 0.74 -6.27
C ASP A 18 7.57 0.64 -6.95
N GLU A 19 7.45 1.15 -8.17
CA GLU A 19 6.19 1.14 -8.94
C GLU A 19 5.68 -0.28 -9.28
N THR A 20 6.55 -1.28 -9.23
CA THR A 20 6.26 -2.71 -9.47
C THR A 20 5.94 -3.47 -8.18
N GLY A 21 6.21 -2.89 -7.02
CA GLY A 21 5.85 -3.43 -5.70
C GLY A 21 7.04 -3.57 -4.76
N PRO A 22 6.89 -4.35 -3.67
CA PRO A 22 7.93 -4.51 -2.67
C PRO A 22 9.05 -5.45 -3.15
N ALA A 23 10.29 -4.99 -3.05
CA ALA A 23 11.52 -5.73 -3.30
C ALA A 23 12.25 -6.01 -1.98
N ASN A 24 12.66 -7.27 -1.77
CA ASN A 24 13.42 -7.70 -0.60
C ASN A 24 14.92 -7.70 -0.90
N ILE A 25 15.67 -6.97 -0.10
CA ILE A 25 17.09 -6.71 -0.34
C ILE A 25 17.89 -7.29 0.82
N VAL A 26 18.93 -8.03 0.46
CA VAL A 26 19.81 -8.72 1.38
C VAL A 26 21.14 -7.98 1.41
N VAL A 27 21.49 -7.42 2.56
CA VAL A 27 22.69 -6.62 2.77
C VAL A 27 23.61 -7.33 3.74
N TRP A 28 24.80 -7.68 3.26
CA TRP A 28 25.84 -8.29 4.09
C TRP A 28 26.37 -7.29 5.14
N PRO A 29 26.74 -7.74 6.34
CA PRO A 29 27.20 -6.87 7.43
C PRO A 29 28.43 -6.05 7.02
N SER A 30 29.33 -6.63 6.21
CA SER A 30 30.48 -5.91 5.66
C SER A 30 30.11 -4.69 4.80
N LEU A 31 28.95 -4.74 4.13
CA LEU A 31 28.42 -3.63 3.34
C LEU A 31 27.67 -2.64 4.24
N VAL A 32 26.93 -3.13 5.22
CA VAL A 32 26.27 -2.29 6.24
C VAL A 32 27.31 -1.45 6.99
N GLU A 33 28.40 -2.04 7.47
CA GLU A 33 29.45 -1.30 8.19
C GLU A 33 30.06 -0.20 7.33
N LYS A 34 30.35 -0.49 6.05
CA LYS A 34 30.92 0.48 5.10
C LYS A 34 29.94 1.59 4.71
N ARG A 35 28.64 1.27 4.62
CA ARG A 35 27.60 2.16 4.08
C ARG A 35 26.46 2.42 5.07
N ARG A 36 26.77 2.39 6.38
CA ARG A 36 25.76 2.46 7.46
C ARG A 36 24.85 3.67 7.37
N ARG A 37 25.41 4.83 7.00
CA ARG A 37 24.64 6.07 6.81
C ARG A 37 23.58 5.93 5.72
N ILE A 38 23.96 5.35 4.57
CA ILE A 38 23.04 5.18 3.44
C ILE A 38 21.95 4.17 3.81
N VAL A 39 22.35 3.06 4.41
CA VAL A 39 21.44 1.97 4.82
C VAL A 39 20.35 2.45 5.79
N LEU A 40 20.68 3.29 6.76
CA LEU A 40 19.75 3.67 7.84
C LEU A 40 19.09 5.04 7.64
N GLY A 41 19.69 5.92 6.83
CA GLY A 41 19.30 7.33 6.75
C GLY A 41 18.87 7.81 5.38
N SER A 42 19.00 6.98 4.34
CA SER A 42 18.62 7.37 2.99
C SER A 42 17.10 7.27 2.80
N SER A 43 16.49 8.30 2.23
CA SER A 43 15.07 8.30 1.86
C SER A 43 14.83 7.69 0.47
N MET A 44 15.86 7.66 -0.38
CA MET A 44 15.83 7.06 -1.72
C MET A 44 17.22 6.52 -2.04
N MET A 45 17.31 5.29 -2.53
CA MET A 45 18.59 4.61 -2.72
C MET A 45 18.62 3.82 -4.04
N VAL A 46 19.77 3.84 -4.72
CA VAL A 46 20.08 2.90 -5.81
C VAL A 46 20.88 1.74 -5.27
N ILE A 47 20.50 0.54 -5.70
CA ILE A 47 21.10 -0.70 -5.24
C ILE A 47 21.60 -1.48 -6.44
N ASN A 48 22.91 -1.64 -6.50
CA ASN A 48 23.53 -2.54 -7.44
C ASN A 48 23.79 -3.86 -6.72
N GLY A 49 23.29 -4.94 -7.28
CA GLY A 49 23.34 -6.25 -6.66
C GLY A 49 23.05 -7.38 -7.62
N ARG A 50 23.04 -8.59 -7.09
CA ARG A 50 22.67 -9.79 -7.83
C ARG A 50 21.30 -10.26 -7.39
N ILE A 51 20.44 -10.55 -8.37
CA ILE A 51 19.14 -11.15 -8.11
C ILE A 51 19.34 -12.63 -7.78
N GLN A 52 18.73 -13.06 -6.68
CA GLN A 52 18.60 -14.45 -6.27
C GLN A 52 17.11 -14.79 -6.25
N ARG A 53 16.73 -15.85 -6.96
CA ARG A 53 15.35 -16.32 -7.02
C ARG A 53 15.28 -17.73 -6.45
N GLU A 54 14.48 -17.89 -5.41
CA GLU A 54 14.16 -19.19 -4.83
C GLU A 54 12.65 -19.43 -5.00
N GLY A 55 12.31 -20.20 -6.03
CA GLY A 55 10.91 -20.43 -6.42
C GLY A 55 10.21 -19.13 -6.84
N GLU A 56 9.19 -18.74 -6.09
CA GLU A 56 8.41 -17.51 -6.31
C GLU A 56 9.02 -16.29 -5.63
N VAL A 57 9.94 -16.47 -4.69
CA VAL A 57 10.53 -15.38 -3.92
C VAL A 57 11.78 -14.85 -4.63
N VAL A 58 11.85 -13.53 -4.78
CA VAL A 58 12.98 -12.82 -5.36
C VAL A 58 13.65 -11.96 -4.30
N HIS A 59 14.97 -12.14 -4.14
CA HIS A 59 15.83 -11.37 -3.27
C HIS A 59 16.91 -10.66 -4.08
N LEU A 60 17.18 -9.40 -3.78
CA LEU A 60 18.31 -8.67 -4.35
C LEU A 60 19.46 -8.65 -3.34
N VAL A 61 20.55 -9.35 -3.65
CA VAL A 61 21.76 -9.32 -2.81
C VAL A 61 22.58 -8.09 -3.16
N ALA A 62 22.62 -7.12 -2.26
CA ALA A 62 23.29 -5.85 -2.47
C ALA A 62 24.82 -6.00 -2.50
N GLN A 63 25.45 -5.37 -3.49
CA GLN A 63 26.90 -5.26 -3.63
C GLN A 63 27.37 -3.80 -3.46
N GLN A 64 26.56 -2.84 -3.91
CA GLN A 64 26.82 -1.41 -3.76
C GLN A 64 25.51 -0.66 -3.47
N LEU A 65 25.61 0.39 -2.67
CA LEU A 65 24.50 1.25 -2.26
C LEU A 65 24.87 2.70 -2.54
N PHE A 66 23.95 3.45 -3.14
CA PHE A 66 24.11 4.87 -3.45
C PHE A 66 22.93 5.65 -2.88
N ASP A 67 23.22 6.75 -2.21
CA ASP A 67 22.21 7.64 -1.63
C ASP A 67 21.71 8.62 -2.68
N LEU A 68 20.39 8.62 -2.92
CA LEU A 68 19.68 9.56 -3.79
C LEU A 68 18.76 10.50 -3.01
N THR A 69 18.94 10.65 -1.69
CA THR A 69 18.11 11.55 -0.88
C THR A 69 18.17 13.00 -1.41
N ALA A 70 19.33 13.43 -1.92
CA ALA A 70 19.50 14.75 -2.53
C ALA A 70 18.72 14.86 -3.86
N ASP A 71 18.76 13.84 -4.71
CA ASP A 71 17.99 13.80 -5.96
C ASP A 71 16.48 13.81 -5.70
N LEU A 72 16.03 13.09 -4.67
CA LEU A 72 14.63 13.11 -4.23
C LEU A 72 14.22 14.51 -3.77
N SER A 73 15.08 15.18 -2.99
CA SER A 73 14.82 16.53 -2.51
C SER A 73 14.76 17.53 -3.67
N GLY A 74 15.69 17.43 -4.63
CA GLY A 74 15.69 18.27 -5.83
C GLY A 74 14.50 18.02 -6.78
N LEU A 75 13.79 16.90 -6.66
CA LEU A 75 12.52 16.71 -7.38
C LEU A 75 11.41 17.60 -6.84
N ALA A 76 11.39 17.90 -5.54
CA ALA A 76 10.41 18.81 -4.95
C ALA A 76 10.60 20.27 -5.39
N ASP A 77 11.85 20.66 -5.68
CA ASP A 77 12.20 22.02 -6.12
C ASP A 77 11.96 22.25 -7.63
N ARG A 78 11.62 21.21 -8.39
CA ARG A 78 11.26 21.38 -9.80
C ARG A 78 9.89 22.03 -9.87
N ASP A 79 9.77 23.15 -10.60
CA ASP A 79 8.51 23.79 -11.03
C ASP A 79 7.71 22.90 -11.99
N ALA A 80 7.48 21.65 -11.60
CA ALA A 80 6.59 20.72 -12.25
C ALA A 80 5.28 20.76 -11.48
N GLU A 81 4.18 21.03 -12.18
CA GLU A 81 2.84 20.99 -11.61
C GLU A 81 2.57 19.57 -11.07
N PHE A 82 2.76 19.34 -9.77
CA PHE A 82 2.50 18.05 -9.14
C PHE A 82 0.99 17.86 -9.02
N LYS A 83 0.38 17.28 -10.06
CA LYS A 83 -1.04 16.94 -10.08
C LYS A 83 -1.25 15.70 -9.21
N MET A 84 -1.48 15.92 -7.91
CA MET A 84 -2.02 14.87 -7.04
C MET A 84 -3.34 14.38 -7.67
N PRO A 85 -3.46 13.10 -8.04
CA PRO A 85 -4.75 12.55 -8.44
C PRO A 85 -5.67 12.66 -7.23
N ALA A 86 -6.79 13.32 -7.42
CA ALA A 86 -7.73 13.52 -6.35
C ALA A 86 -8.23 12.18 -5.80
N GLY A 87 -7.93 11.89 -4.53
CA GLY A 87 -8.29 10.64 -3.85
C GLY A 87 -9.57 10.80 -3.05
N ARG A 88 -10.28 9.72 -2.72
CA ARG A 88 -11.63 9.74 -2.08
C ARG A 88 -11.78 10.47 -0.71
N GLY A 89 -10.80 11.23 -0.24
CA GLY A 89 -10.82 12.03 1.00
C GLY A 89 -10.36 13.48 0.83
N ASP A 90 -10.28 14.01 -0.39
CA ASP A 90 -9.81 15.36 -0.69
C ASP A 90 -10.92 16.36 -1.00
N GLU A 91 -12.00 16.29 -0.23
CA GLU A 91 -13.17 17.18 -0.34
C GLU A 91 -12.79 18.68 -0.29
N PHE A 92 -11.62 19.03 0.25
CA PHE A 92 -11.06 20.38 0.23
C PHE A 92 -10.54 20.83 -1.14
N ALA A 93 -10.02 19.91 -1.96
CA ALA A 93 -9.55 20.20 -3.32
C ALA A 93 -10.72 20.39 -4.29
N HIS A 94 -11.83 19.69 -4.04
CA HIS A 94 -13.10 19.88 -4.72
C HIS A 94 -14.03 20.80 -3.93
N GLY A 95 -13.54 22.00 -3.59
CA GLY A 95 -14.31 23.11 -2.98
C GLY A 95 -15.55 22.65 -2.23
N GLY A 96 -15.38 22.33 -0.94
CA GLY A 96 -16.42 21.75 -0.08
C GLY A 96 -17.82 22.24 -0.45
N GLY A 97 -18.66 21.32 -0.93
CA GLY A 97 -20.04 21.63 -1.26
C GLY A 97 -20.77 22.26 -0.07
N PRO A 98 -21.86 23.01 -0.31
CA PRO A 98 -22.56 23.73 0.75
C PRO A 98 -22.92 22.80 1.92
N ASP A 99 -22.72 23.29 3.15
CA ASP A 99 -22.94 22.55 4.40
C ASP A 99 -24.28 21.79 4.31
N PRO A 100 -24.31 20.47 4.51
CA PRO A 100 -25.55 19.70 4.52
C PRO A 100 -26.63 20.26 5.48
N ARG A 101 -26.23 21.07 6.46
CA ARG A 101 -27.13 21.78 7.39
C ARG A 101 -27.80 23.02 6.78
N ASP A 102 -27.18 23.63 5.78
CA ASP A 102 -27.73 24.76 5.03
C ASP A 102 -28.66 24.31 3.89
N LYS A 103 -28.66 23.02 3.56
CA LYS A 103 -29.64 22.44 2.63
C LYS A 103 -30.97 22.26 3.34
N PRO A 104 -32.10 22.79 2.82
CA PRO A 104 -33.41 22.44 3.38
C PRO A 104 -33.57 20.92 3.32
N LYS A 105 -33.91 20.31 4.47
CA LYS A 105 -34.11 18.85 4.55
C LYS A 105 -35.07 18.44 3.43
N PRO A 106 -34.72 17.45 2.58
CA PRO A 106 -35.66 16.96 1.60
C PRO A 106 -36.90 16.46 2.34
N VAL A 107 -38.05 17.04 2.03
CA VAL A 107 -39.34 16.56 2.52
C VAL A 107 -39.49 15.14 1.97
N LEU A 108 -39.28 14.14 2.83
CA LEU A 108 -39.51 12.75 2.48
C LEU A 108 -41.00 12.60 2.23
N THR A 109 -41.39 12.52 0.95
CA THR A 109 -42.73 12.08 0.59
C THR A 109 -42.90 10.64 1.08
N PRO A 110 -43.97 10.32 1.84
CA PRO A 110 -44.26 8.95 2.23
C PRO A 110 -44.32 8.09 0.98
N ARG A 111 -43.51 7.03 0.90
CA ARG A 111 -43.66 6.07 -0.18
C ARG A 111 -44.98 5.34 0.02
N ASP A 112 -45.83 5.37 -0.99
CA ASP A 112 -47.08 4.62 -1.03
C ASP A 112 -46.73 3.13 -1.09
N MET A 113 -46.65 2.49 0.08
CA MET A 113 -46.21 1.11 0.26
C MET A 113 -47.36 0.16 -0.09
N PHE A 114 -47.72 0.09 -1.38
CA PHE A 114 -48.52 -0.99 -1.94
C PHE A 114 -47.73 -1.65 -3.08
N VAL A 115 -46.66 -2.36 -2.72
CA VAL A 115 -46.07 -3.36 -3.63
C VAL A 115 -46.84 -4.66 -3.40
N ARG A 116 -47.78 -4.98 -4.30
CA ARG A 116 -48.69 -6.13 -4.18
C ARG A 116 -48.09 -7.48 -4.54
N ASP A 117 -46.87 -7.57 -5.08
CA ASP A 117 -46.47 -8.79 -5.80
C ASP A 117 -45.25 -9.55 -5.23
N LEU A 118 -44.86 -9.32 -3.99
CA LEU A 118 -43.94 -10.26 -3.30
C LEU A 118 -44.75 -11.19 -2.40
N HIS A 119 -45.31 -12.23 -3.04
CA HIS A 119 -46.01 -13.32 -2.37
C HIS A 119 -45.08 -14.02 -1.37
N ILE A 120 -45.37 -13.83 -0.08
CA ILE A 120 -44.70 -14.49 1.06
C ILE A 120 -44.77 -16.03 0.97
N ASP A 121 -45.71 -16.55 0.17
CA ASP A 121 -45.96 -17.99 -0.01
C ASP A 121 -44.84 -18.75 -0.74
N THR A 122 -43.81 -18.05 -1.23
CA THR A 122 -42.66 -18.67 -1.91
C THR A 122 -41.49 -19.05 -0.97
N LEU A 123 -41.54 -18.63 0.30
CA LEU A 123 -40.48 -18.94 1.28
C LEU A 123 -40.68 -20.36 1.87
N LYS A 124 -40.15 -21.37 1.18
CA LYS A 124 -40.07 -22.74 1.70
C LYS A 124 -38.88 -22.84 2.67
N VAL A 125 -39.16 -22.69 3.97
CA VAL A 125 -38.16 -22.87 5.04
C VAL A 125 -38.27 -24.29 5.60
N GLU A 126 -37.26 -25.13 5.37
CA GLU A 126 -37.11 -26.42 6.09
C GLU A 126 -36.38 -26.19 7.42
N ALA A 127 -37.06 -26.45 8.54
CA ALA A 127 -36.46 -26.42 9.86
C ALA A 127 -35.68 -27.72 10.11
N ARG A 128 -34.36 -27.62 10.30
CA ARG A 128 -33.56 -28.73 10.85
C ARG A 128 -33.74 -28.76 12.37
N ASN A 129 -34.30 -29.87 12.87
CA ASN A 129 -34.34 -30.16 14.29
C ASN A 129 -32.93 -30.57 14.76
N PHE A 130 -32.39 -29.85 15.72
CA PHE A 130 -31.17 -30.25 16.43
C PHE A 130 -31.58 -31.10 17.63
N GLN A 131 -31.04 -32.32 17.71
CA GLN A 131 -31.18 -33.25 18.82
C GLN A 131 -29.87 -33.28 19.62
#